data_AF-A0A529ZS95-F1
#
_entry.id   AF-A0A529ZS95-F1
#
_cell.length_a   1.000
_cell.length_b   1.000
_cell.length_c   1.000
_cell.angle_alpha   90.00
_cell.angle_beta   90.00
_cell.angle_gamma   90.00
#
_symmetry.space_group_name_H-M   'P 1'
#
loop_
_entity.id
_entity.type
_entity.pdbx_description
1 polymer ?
#
loop_
_entity_poly.entity_id
_entity_poly.type
_entity_poly.pdbx_seq_one_letter_code
_entity_poly.pdbx_strand_id
1 'polypeptide(L)'
;AGYLIAYLNIDEVIRIIREEDEPKQVMMARWSLTDNQAEAILNMRLRALRKLEEIEIRKEFDGLTAEKKQIEALLASDAKQWATIKWEVTQLRDKFGPETEIGKRRTQFADAPEHDLTDIAHAMIEREPVTVVVSEKGWLRAMKGHLTDYSQLAFKEGDSLKLAFHAQTTDKILVFTTGGKFYTIGADRLPGGRGHGEPIRIIVDMENDQDIVTAFVHDPKRKLLLVSYDANGF
;
A
#
# COMPACT_ATOMS: atom_id res chain seq x y z
N ALA A 1 25.61 -51.24 -13.21
CA ALA A 1 26.47 -52.44 -13.03
C ALA A 1 26.36 -53.42 -14.20
N GLY A 2 25.15 -53.87 -14.59
CA GLY A 2 24.98 -54.86 -15.67
C GLY A 2 25.69 -54.55 -16.99
N TYR A 3 25.58 -53.32 -17.51
CA TYR A 3 26.29 -52.94 -18.74
C TYR A 3 27.81 -53.01 -18.64
N LEU A 4 28.43 -52.61 -17.52
CA LEU A 4 29.87 -52.75 -17.35
C LEU A 4 30.32 -54.21 -17.38
N ILE A 5 29.54 -55.11 -16.76
CA ILE A 5 29.83 -56.55 -16.77
C ILE A 5 29.75 -57.09 -18.20
N ALA A 6 28.79 -56.62 -19.00
CA ALA A 6 28.65 -56.99 -20.40
C ALA A 6 29.84 -56.50 -21.26
N TYR A 7 30.29 -55.25 -21.09
CA TYR A 7 31.46 -54.74 -21.84
C TYR A 7 32.75 -55.48 -21.49
N LEU A 8 32.96 -55.87 -20.23
CA LEU A 8 34.13 -56.64 -19.78
C LEU A 8 34.16 -58.08 -20.32
N ASN A 9 33.01 -58.64 -20.71
CA ASN A 9 32.87 -60.04 -21.11
C ASN A 9 32.16 -60.18 -22.48
N ILE A 10 32.37 -59.22 -23.38
CA ILE A 10 31.56 -59.06 -24.59
C ILE A 10 31.56 -60.31 -25.50
N ASP A 11 32.70 -60.97 -25.64
CA ASP A 11 32.82 -62.17 -26.47
C ASP A 11 32.00 -63.33 -25.88
N GLU A 12 31.99 -63.46 -24.55
CA GLU A 12 31.22 -64.49 -23.86
C GLU A 12 29.72 -64.19 -23.88
N VAL A 13 29.32 -62.91 -23.79
CA VAL A 13 27.94 -62.47 -24.00
C VAL A 13 27.46 -62.86 -25.41
N ILE A 14 28.28 -62.60 -26.43
CA ILE A 14 27.96 -62.95 -27.82
C ILE A 14 27.86 -64.47 -28.01
N ARG A 15 28.75 -65.25 -27.39
CA ARG A 15 28.71 -66.71 -27.42
C ARG A 15 27.41 -67.25 -26.82
N ILE A 16 27.04 -66.79 -25.62
CA ILE A 16 25.79 -67.20 -24.95
C ILE A 16 24.57 -66.86 -25.79
N ILE A 17 24.51 -65.67 -26.41
CA ILE A 17 23.39 -65.28 -27.27
C ILE A 17 23.28 -66.16 -28.54
N ARG A 18 24.40 -66.70 -29.03
CA ARG A 18 24.44 -67.51 -30.25
C ARG A 18 24.21 -69.00 -30.03
N GLU A 19 24.65 -69.54 -28.89
CA GLU A 19 24.74 -70.99 -28.65
C GLU A 19 23.67 -71.52 -27.69
N GLU A 20 23.08 -70.68 -26.84
CA GLU A 20 22.11 -71.09 -25.82
C GLU A 20 20.67 -70.76 -26.26
N ASP A 21 19.73 -71.68 -26.02
CA ASP A 21 18.31 -71.48 -26.34
C ASP A 21 17.64 -70.42 -25.43
N GLU A 22 18.10 -70.31 -24.18
CA GLU A 22 17.61 -69.33 -23.20
C GLU A 22 18.74 -68.41 -22.66
N PRO A 23 19.27 -67.48 -23.48
CA PRO A 23 20.42 -66.65 -23.12
C PRO A 23 20.22 -65.85 -21.83
N LYS A 24 19.00 -65.34 -21.60
CA LYS A 24 18.66 -64.51 -20.43
C LYS A 24 18.95 -65.25 -19.11
N GLN A 25 18.49 -66.50 -18.97
CA GLN A 25 18.67 -67.29 -17.75
C GLN A 25 20.14 -67.64 -17.51
N VAL A 26 20.85 -68.01 -18.58
CA VAL A 26 22.28 -68.35 -18.52
C VAL A 26 23.12 -67.13 -18.08
N MET A 27 22.85 -65.95 -18.64
CA MET A 27 23.54 -64.71 -18.27
C MET A 27 23.27 -64.30 -16.81
N MET A 28 22.01 -64.44 -16.36
CA MET A 28 21.64 -64.18 -14.97
C MET A 28 22.37 -65.10 -13.99
N ALA A 29 22.38 -66.41 -14.26
CA ALA A 29 23.04 -67.39 -13.40
C ALA A 29 24.56 -67.17 -13.36
N ARG A 30 25.19 -66.87 -14.50
CA ARG A 30 26.65 -66.75 -14.60
C ARG A 30 27.22 -65.49 -13.97
N TRP A 31 26.55 -64.35 -14.16
CA TRP A 31 27.05 -63.05 -13.68
C TRP A 31 26.23 -62.48 -12.53
N SER A 32 25.33 -63.27 -11.94
CA SER A 32 24.43 -62.84 -10.86
C SER A 32 23.65 -61.57 -11.23
N LEU A 33 23.23 -61.46 -12.49
CA LEU A 33 22.50 -60.30 -13.00
C LEU A 33 21.04 -60.39 -12.58
N THR A 34 20.43 -59.23 -12.32
CA THR A 34 18.98 -59.17 -12.17
C THR A 34 18.28 -59.35 -13.51
N ASP A 35 17.01 -59.72 -13.47
CA ASP A 35 16.18 -59.90 -14.67
C ASP A 35 16.22 -58.67 -15.60
N ASN A 36 16.02 -57.47 -15.01
CA ASN A 36 16.11 -56.19 -15.72
C ASN A 36 17.51 -55.93 -16.31
N GLN A 37 18.59 -56.33 -15.61
CA GLN A 37 19.94 -56.13 -16.11
C GLN A 37 20.25 -57.04 -17.30
N ALA A 38 19.85 -58.30 -17.23
CA ALA A 38 20.02 -59.25 -18.33
C ALA A 38 19.21 -58.83 -19.56
N GLU A 39 17.95 -58.41 -19.36
CA GLU A 39 17.11 -57.89 -20.44
C GLU A 39 17.66 -56.61 -21.05
N ALA A 40 18.18 -55.69 -20.23
CA ALA A 40 18.81 -54.47 -20.71
C ALA A 40 20.05 -54.76 -21.60
N ILE A 41 20.83 -55.80 -21.28
CA ILE A 41 21.98 -56.23 -22.08
C ILE A 41 21.53 -56.85 -23.42
N LEU A 42 20.52 -57.72 -23.39
CA LEU A 42 19.97 -58.33 -24.61
C LEU A 42 19.39 -57.28 -25.58
N ASN A 43 18.85 -56.19 -25.04
CA ASN A 43 18.32 -55.07 -25.82
C ASN A 43 19.38 -54.07 -26.30
N MET A 44 20.68 -54.33 -26.07
CA MET A 44 21.74 -53.46 -26.57
C MET A 44 21.81 -53.50 -28.10
N ARG A 45 22.06 -52.33 -28.71
CA ARG A 45 22.32 -52.24 -30.15
C ARG A 45 23.80 -52.54 -30.41
N LEU A 46 24.12 -53.18 -31.53
CA LEU A 46 25.51 -53.47 -31.94
C LEU A 46 26.41 -52.21 -31.97
N ARG A 47 25.86 -51.03 -32.29
CA ARG A 47 26.60 -49.75 -32.25
C ARG A 47 27.04 -49.34 -30.84
N ALA A 48 26.33 -49.78 -29.80
CA ALA A 48 26.67 -49.53 -28.41
C ALA A 48 27.93 -50.30 -27.99
N LEU A 49 28.34 -51.34 -28.72
CA LEU A 49 29.52 -52.16 -28.40
C LEU A 49 30.87 -51.50 -28.76
N ARG A 50 30.86 -50.21 -29.14
CA ARG A 50 32.08 -49.47 -29.48
C ARG A 50 32.85 -49.10 -28.21
N LYS A 51 34.18 -49.12 -28.27
CA LYS A 51 35.07 -48.71 -27.16
C LYS A 51 34.77 -47.31 -26.61
N LEU A 52 34.28 -46.38 -27.44
CA LEU A 52 33.88 -45.04 -27.00
C LEU A 52 32.69 -45.09 -26.03
N GLU A 53 31.70 -45.95 -26.29
CA GLU A 53 30.50 -46.09 -25.47
C GLU A 53 30.83 -46.74 -24.12
N GLU A 54 31.76 -47.69 -24.10
CA GLU A 54 32.30 -48.26 -22.86
C GLU A 54 32.91 -47.18 -21.97
N ILE A 55 33.72 -46.30 -22.54
CA ILE A 55 34.37 -45.20 -21.81
C ILE A 55 33.31 -44.24 -21.23
N GLU A 56 32.30 -43.86 -22.02
CA GLU A 56 31.23 -42.98 -21.56
C GLU A 56 30.40 -43.62 -20.44
N ILE A 57 30.02 -44.89 -20.57
CA ILE A 57 29.26 -45.61 -19.53
C ILE A 57 30.08 -45.75 -18.25
N ARG A 58 31.39 -45.97 -18.36
CA ARG A 58 32.27 -46.03 -17.18
C ARG A 58 32.36 -44.67 -16.50
N LYS A 59 32.51 -43.59 -17.26
CA LYS A 59 32.54 -42.22 -16.73
C LYS A 59 31.21 -41.83 -16.07
N GLU A 60 30.09 -42.18 -16.68
CA GLU A 60 28.76 -41.98 -16.11
C GLU A 60 28.61 -42.78 -14.81
N PHE A 61 29.02 -44.05 -14.81
CA PHE A 61 28.97 -44.90 -13.62
C PHE A 61 29.81 -44.34 -12.46
N ASP A 62 31.02 -43.87 -12.75
CA ASP A 62 31.90 -43.26 -11.74
C ASP A 62 31.28 -41.97 -11.19
N GLY A 63 30.68 -41.14 -12.08
CA GLY A 63 29.95 -39.92 -11.70
C GLY A 63 28.74 -40.21 -10.80
N LEU A 64 27.86 -41.12 -11.21
CA LEU A 64 26.69 -41.53 -10.44
C LEU A 64 27.07 -42.19 -9.11
N THR A 65 28.18 -42.94 -9.07
CA THR A 65 28.69 -43.54 -7.84
C THR A 65 29.18 -42.47 -6.86
N ALA A 66 29.87 -41.44 -7.36
CA ALA A 66 30.28 -40.30 -6.56
C ALA A 66 29.07 -39.50 -6.03
N GLU A 67 28.09 -39.23 -6.89
CA GLU A 67 26.85 -38.55 -6.53
C GLU A 67 26.06 -39.33 -5.47
N LYS A 68 25.86 -40.65 -5.69
CA LYS A 68 25.23 -41.53 -4.71
C LYS A 68 25.91 -41.44 -3.36
N LYS A 69 27.24 -41.51 -3.32
CA LYS A 69 28.01 -41.41 -2.07
C LYS A 69 27.79 -40.06 -1.38
N GLN A 70 27.70 -38.96 -2.13
CA GLN A 70 27.43 -37.63 -1.57
C GLN A 70 26.02 -37.57 -0.97
N ILE A 71 25.01 -38.09 -1.68
CA ILE A 71 23.62 -38.12 -1.23
C ILE A 71 23.48 -39.01 0.01
N GLU A 72 24.03 -40.22 0.01
CA GLU A 72 24.02 -41.11 1.16
C GLU A 72 24.73 -40.49 2.37
N ALA A 73 25.86 -39.81 2.15
CA ALA A 73 26.57 -39.11 3.21
C ALA A 73 25.80 -37.91 3.78
N LEU A 74 24.94 -37.28 2.97
CA LEU A 74 24.03 -36.23 3.41
C LEU A 74 22.87 -36.84 4.23
N LEU A 75 22.22 -37.89 3.71
CA LEU A 75 21.12 -38.57 4.36
C LEU A 75 21.52 -39.21 5.70
N ALA A 76 22.76 -39.69 5.82
CA ALA A 76 23.26 -40.32 7.03
C ALA A 76 23.62 -39.34 8.17
N SER A 77 23.56 -38.01 7.96
CA SER A 77 23.98 -37.03 8.96
C SER A 77 23.09 -35.80 9.00
N ASP A 78 22.29 -35.69 10.06
CA ASP A 78 21.45 -34.52 10.34
C ASP A 78 22.25 -33.22 10.37
N ALA A 79 23.48 -33.24 10.92
CA ALA A 79 24.36 -32.08 10.95
C ALA A 79 24.71 -31.57 9.53
N LYS A 80 24.95 -32.49 8.59
CA LYS A 80 25.18 -32.12 7.19
C LYS A 80 23.91 -31.62 6.52
N GLN A 81 22.76 -32.23 6.82
CA GLN A 81 21.46 -31.78 6.29
C GLN A 81 21.19 -30.33 6.72
N TRP A 82 21.34 -30.02 8.01
CA TRP A 82 21.17 -28.66 8.51
C TRP A 82 22.18 -27.67 7.94
N ALA A 83 23.42 -28.09 7.72
CA ALA A 83 24.42 -27.27 7.05
C ALA A 83 24.03 -26.95 5.60
N THR A 84 23.53 -27.95 4.85
CA THR A 84 23.02 -27.77 3.48
C THR A 84 21.81 -26.86 3.46
N ILE A 85 20.80 -27.08 4.32
CA ILE A 85 19.62 -26.21 4.43
C ILE A 85 20.03 -24.77 4.71
N LYS A 86 20.95 -24.56 5.67
CA LYS A 86 21.44 -23.22 5.99
C LYS A 86 22.10 -22.57 4.78
N TRP A 87 22.91 -23.32 4.03
CA TRP A 87 23.54 -22.83 2.81
C TRP A 87 22.49 -22.45 1.75
N GLU A 88 21.50 -23.30 1.48
CA GLU A 88 20.42 -23.03 0.52
C GLU A 88 19.58 -21.81 0.89
N VAL A 89 19.19 -21.68 2.17
CA VAL A 89 18.45 -20.52 2.68
C VAL A 89 19.28 -19.24 2.56
N THR A 90 20.59 -19.33 2.80
CA THR A 90 21.50 -18.18 2.62
C THR A 90 21.56 -17.77 1.15
N GLN A 91 21.71 -18.72 0.23
CA GLN A 91 21.68 -18.44 -1.22
C GLN A 91 20.34 -17.82 -1.67
N LEU A 92 19.23 -18.25 -1.08
CA LEU A 92 17.92 -17.66 -1.35
C LEU A 92 17.83 -16.21 -0.83
N ARG A 93 18.32 -15.97 0.39
CA ARG A 93 18.40 -14.62 0.97
C ARG A 93 19.30 -13.70 0.14
N ASP A 94 20.40 -14.19 -0.41
CA ASP A 94 21.29 -13.34 -1.21
C ASP A 94 20.63 -12.92 -2.55
N LYS A 95 19.69 -13.72 -3.07
CA LYS A 95 18.89 -13.40 -4.27
C LYS A 95 17.65 -12.55 -3.99
N PHE A 96 16.97 -12.78 -2.87
CA PHE A 96 15.64 -12.23 -2.57
C PHE A 96 15.54 -11.50 -1.23
N GLY A 97 16.67 -11.26 -0.58
CA GLY A 97 16.72 -10.64 0.73
C GLY A 97 16.38 -9.16 0.70
N PRO A 98 16.24 -8.55 1.89
CA PRO A 98 15.86 -7.15 2.05
C PRO A 98 16.86 -6.15 1.44
N GLU A 99 18.10 -6.58 1.19
CA GLU A 99 19.14 -5.78 0.52
C GLU A 99 18.99 -5.75 -1.00
N THR A 100 18.15 -6.60 -1.59
CA THR A 100 17.92 -6.61 -3.04
C THR A 100 16.75 -5.72 -3.41
N GLU A 101 16.76 -5.15 -4.62
CA GLU A 101 15.68 -4.29 -5.12
C GLU A 101 14.29 -4.97 -5.07
N ILE A 102 14.25 -6.29 -5.26
CA ILE A 102 13.00 -7.08 -5.25
C ILE A 102 12.56 -7.39 -3.81
N GLY A 103 13.50 -7.69 -2.92
CA GLY A 103 13.21 -8.10 -1.54
C GLY A 103 13.11 -6.94 -0.56
N LYS A 104 13.52 -5.73 -0.94
CA LYS A 104 13.50 -4.56 -0.07
C LYS A 104 12.09 -4.21 0.37
N ARG A 105 11.90 -4.09 1.69
CA ARG A 105 10.62 -3.69 2.28
C ARG A 105 10.28 -2.27 1.85
N ARG A 106 9.09 -2.10 1.27
CA ARG A 106 8.59 -0.81 0.78
C ARG A 106 7.89 0.02 1.85
N THR A 107 7.43 -0.63 2.93
CA THR A 107 6.75 0.03 4.04
C THR A 107 7.73 0.39 5.15
N GLN A 108 7.45 1.49 5.85
CA GLN A 108 8.16 1.89 7.05
C GLN A 108 7.21 1.75 8.25
N PHE A 109 7.78 1.61 9.43
CA PHE A 109 7.00 1.75 10.66
C PHE A 109 6.89 3.24 10.97
N ALA A 110 5.67 3.70 11.24
CA ALA A 110 5.38 5.07 11.63
C ALA A 110 4.18 5.06 12.59
N ASP A 111 4.15 6.02 13.50
CA ASP A 111 2.99 6.26 14.34
C ASP A 111 1.85 6.86 13.52
N ALA A 112 0.61 6.62 13.96
CA ALA A 112 -0.55 7.21 13.32
C ALA A 112 -0.48 8.75 13.49
N PRO A 113 -0.69 9.53 12.42
CA PRO A 113 -0.75 10.98 12.54
C PRO A 113 -1.89 11.38 13.47
N GLU A 114 -1.59 12.28 14.43
CA GLU A 114 -2.62 12.92 15.23
C GLU A 114 -3.43 13.85 14.32
N HIS A 115 -4.68 13.46 14.04
CA HIS A 115 -5.64 14.30 13.35
C HIS A 115 -6.52 14.99 14.37
N ASP A 116 -6.63 16.32 14.29
CA ASP A 116 -7.62 17.06 15.04
C ASP A 116 -9.03 16.70 14.52
N LEU A 117 -9.84 16.04 15.36
CA LEU A 117 -11.21 15.65 15.04
C LEU A 117 -12.08 16.84 14.65
N THR A 118 -11.73 18.05 15.10
CA THR A 118 -12.45 19.27 14.73
C THR A 118 -12.23 19.66 13.28
N ASP A 119 -11.03 19.45 12.73
CA ASP A 119 -10.75 19.70 11.31
C ASP A 119 -11.53 18.74 10.40
N ILE A 120 -11.72 17.49 10.83
CA ILE A 120 -12.50 16.49 10.10
C ILE A 120 -13.98 16.89 10.06
N ALA A 121 -14.54 17.38 11.17
CA ALA A 121 -15.93 17.83 11.21
C ALA A 121 -16.16 19.07 10.32
N HIS A 122 -15.20 20.00 10.28
CA HIS A 122 -15.25 21.16 9.37
C HIS A 122 -15.15 20.76 7.89
N ALA A 123 -14.39 19.70 7.56
CA ALA A 123 -14.28 19.19 6.20
C ALA A 123 -15.58 18.55 5.65
N MET A 124 -16.53 18.22 6.53
CA MET A 124 -17.83 17.64 6.16
C MET A 124 -18.91 18.70 5.83
N ILE A 125 -18.60 19.98 6.01
CA ILE A 125 -19.52 21.07 5.63
C ILE A 125 -19.42 21.30 4.12
N GLU A 126 -20.53 21.12 3.41
CA GLU A 126 -20.59 21.39 1.97
C GLU A 126 -20.37 22.87 1.69
N ARG A 127 -19.40 23.19 0.82
CA ARG A 127 -18.98 24.55 0.48
C ARG A 127 -19.95 25.17 -0.53
N GLU A 128 -20.95 25.88 -0.04
CA GLU A 128 -21.94 26.60 -0.85
C GLU A 128 -21.68 28.12 -0.81
N PRO A 129 -21.90 28.85 -1.92
CA PRO A 129 -21.86 30.32 -1.92
C PRO A 129 -23.04 30.89 -1.13
N VAL A 130 -22.77 31.82 -0.22
CA VAL A 130 -23.78 32.53 0.57
C VAL A 130 -23.49 34.03 0.61
N THR A 131 -24.55 34.83 0.76
CA THR A 131 -24.43 36.26 1.02
C THR A 131 -24.83 36.53 2.46
N VAL A 132 -23.89 36.99 3.27
CA VAL A 132 -24.15 37.39 4.66
C VAL A 132 -24.72 38.79 4.63
N VAL A 133 -25.86 38.98 5.30
CA VAL A 133 -26.56 40.26 5.41
C VAL A 133 -26.63 40.65 6.88
N VAL A 134 -26.22 41.88 7.17
CA VAL A 134 -26.22 42.51 8.49
C VAL A 134 -27.09 43.75 8.44
N SER A 135 -28.08 43.84 9.32
CA SER A 135 -28.94 45.02 9.44
C SER A 135 -28.35 46.08 10.40
N GLU A 136 -28.88 47.30 10.34
CA GLU A 136 -28.48 48.37 11.25
C GLU A 136 -28.78 48.02 12.71
N LYS A 137 -29.90 47.33 12.97
CA LYS A 137 -30.30 46.85 14.30
C LYS A 137 -29.62 45.54 14.74
N GLY A 138 -28.61 45.07 14.00
CA GLY A 138 -27.81 43.90 14.38
C GLY A 138 -28.48 42.54 14.12
N TRP A 139 -29.35 42.46 13.10
CA TRP A 139 -29.90 41.20 12.63
C TRP A 139 -28.97 40.59 11.58
N LEU A 140 -28.71 39.29 11.70
CA LEU A 140 -27.84 38.53 10.81
C LEU A 140 -28.64 37.45 10.08
N ARG A 141 -28.38 37.28 8.78
CA ARG A 141 -28.85 36.12 7.99
C ARG A 141 -27.88 35.77 6.87
N ALA A 142 -27.90 34.52 6.44
CA ALA A 142 -27.21 34.03 5.26
C ALA A 142 -28.21 33.71 4.14
N MET A 143 -28.14 34.45 3.03
CA MET A 143 -28.90 34.17 1.82
C MET A 143 -28.14 33.16 0.97
N LYS A 144 -28.84 32.21 0.35
CA LYS A 144 -28.22 31.26 -0.58
C LYS A 144 -27.77 31.99 -1.85
N GLY A 145 -26.55 31.71 -2.31
CA GLY A 145 -25.94 32.33 -3.47
C GLY A 145 -25.25 33.66 -3.18
N HIS A 146 -24.42 34.10 -4.12
CA HIS A 146 -23.81 35.43 -4.12
C HIS A 146 -24.76 36.41 -4.81
N LEU A 147 -25.46 37.20 -4.01
CA LEU A 147 -26.39 38.21 -4.49
C LEU A 147 -25.59 39.38 -5.07
N THR A 148 -26.00 39.85 -6.25
CA THR A 148 -25.40 41.01 -6.92
C THR A 148 -26.19 42.29 -6.67
N ASP A 149 -27.45 42.17 -6.27
CA ASP A 149 -28.34 43.28 -5.94
C ASP A 149 -28.91 43.08 -4.52
N TYR A 150 -28.75 44.10 -3.69
CA TYR A 150 -29.19 44.12 -2.30
C TYR A 150 -30.47 44.96 -2.09
N SER A 151 -30.98 45.62 -3.13
CA SER A 151 -32.17 46.49 -3.06
C SER A 151 -33.45 45.74 -2.70
N GLN A 152 -33.51 44.45 -3.02
CA GLN A 152 -34.67 43.59 -2.77
C GLN A 152 -34.68 42.97 -1.36
N LEU A 153 -33.69 43.28 -0.52
CA LEU A 153 -33.61 42.77 0.84
C LEU A 153 -34.68 43.42 1.71
N ALA A 154 -35.56 42.60 2.28
CA ALA A 154 -36.56 43.05 3.25
C ALA A 154 -36.00 43.06 4.67
N PHE A 155 -36.27 44.14 5.41
CA PHE A 155 -35.88 44.36 6.80
C PHE A 155 -37.11 44.60 7.68
N LYS A 156 -36.92 44.58 9.00
CA LYS A 156 -37.99 44.98 9.94
C LYS A 156 -38.27 46.47 9.84
N GLU A 157 -39.42 46.89 10.38
CA GLU A 157 -39.80 48.30 10.39
C GLU A 157 -38.74 49.19 11.08
N GLY A 158 -38.35 50.25 10.39
CA GLY A 158 -37.29 51.17 10.81
C GLY A 158 -35.90 50.52 10.88
N ASP A 159 -35.65 49.45 10.13
CA ASP A 159 -34.33 48.81 9.98
C ASP A 159 -33.93 48.83 8.49
N SER A 160 -32.64 48.77 8.23
CA SER A 160 -32.05 48.92 6.91
C SER A 160 -30.79 48.06 6.78
N LEU A 161 -30.29 47.96 5.55
CA LEU A 161 -29.04 47.27 5.27
C LEU A 161 -27.86 48.04 5.87
N LYS A 162 -27.09 47.38 6.75
CA LYS A 162 -25.80 47.90 7.21
C LYS A 162 -24.66 47.40 6.33
N LEU A 163 -24.57 46.08 6.17
CA LEU A 163 -23.51 45.42 5.40
C LEU A 163 -24.08 44.19 4.69
N ALA A 164 -23.63 43.95 3.46
CA ALA A 164 -23.80 42.68 2.78
C ALA A 164 -22.50 42.30 2.08
N PHE A 165 -22.08 41.05 2.23
CA PHE A 165 -20.86 40.56 1.61
C PHE A 165 -20.95 39.07 1.27
N HIS A 166 -20.17 38.65 0.29
CA HIS A 166 -20.08 37.27 -0.15
C HIS A 166 -19.20 36.46 0.79
N ALA A 167 -19.66 35.26 1.10
CA ALA A 167 -18.94 34.27 1.87
C ALA A 167 -19.26 32.87 1.33
N GLN A 168 -18.65 31.87 1.92
CA GLN A 168 -19.00 30.47 1.74
C GLN A 168 -19.43 29.89 3.08
N THR A 169 -20.26 28.86 3.07
CA THR A 169 -20.74 28.16 4.29
C THR A 169 -19.61 27.71 5.21
N THR A 170 -18.44 27.35 4.66
CA THR A 170 -17.25 26.93 5.42
C THR A 170 -16.46 28.10 6.02
N ASP A 171 -16.78 29.35 5.64
CA ASP A 171 -16.01 30.52 6.06
C ASP A 171 -16.35 30.94 7.50
N LYS A 172 -15.34 31.48 8.18
CA LYS A 172 -15.51 32.13 9.48
C LYS A 172 -15.79 33.61 9.25
N ILE A 173 -16.88 34.10 9.84
CA ILE A 173 -17.28 35.51 9.81
C ILE A 173 -16.79 36.17 11.10
N LEU A 174 -16.01 37.23 10.95
CA LEU A 174 -15.62 38.10 12.04
C LEU A 174 -16.61 39.24 12.16
N VAL A 175 -17.11 39.47 13.38
CA VAL A 175 -17.98 40.61 13.71
C VAL A 175 -17.31 41.45 14.78
N PHE A 176 -17.09 42.73 14.49
CA PHE A 176 -16.54 43.69 15.43
C PHE A 176 -17.65 44.55 16.02
N THR A 177 -17.65 44.71 17.34
CA THR A 177 -18.67 45.50 18.05
C THR A 177 -18.08 46.76 18.66
N THR A 178 -18.97 47.71 18.97
CA THR A 178 -18.64 48.97 19.66
C THR A 178 -18.07 48.73 21.06
N GLY A 179 -18.31 47.57 21.67
CA GLY A 179 -17.67 47.12 22.92
C GLY A 179 -16.19 46.71 22.76
N GLY A 180 -15.59 46.85 21.58
CA GLY A 180 -14.18 46.58 21.34
C GLY A 180 -13.83 45.09 21.22
N LYS A 181 -14.83 44.21 21.07
CA LYS A 181 -14.63 42.75 20.94
C LYS A 181 -14.87 42.28 19.51
N PHE A 182 -14.09 41.28 19.11
CA PHE A 182 -14.35 40.50 17.90
C PHE A 182 -15.00 39.18 18.26
N TYR A 183 -16.05 38.83 17.53
CA TYR A 183 -16.70 37.53 17.61
C TYR A 183 -16.47 36.76 16.32
N THR A 184 -16.21 35.46 16.44
CA THR A 184 -16.05 34.56 15.30
C THR A 184 -17.26 33.65 15.20
N ILE A 185 -17.98 33.72 14.08
CA ILE A 185 -19.19 32.94 13.82
C ILE A 185 -18.97 32.16 12.52
N GLY A 186 -19.28 30.86 12.50
CA GLY A 186 -19.28 30.09 11.26
C GLY A 186 -20.43 30.53 10.35
N ALA A 187 -20.19 30.71 9.05
CA ALA A 187 -21.25 31.09 8.11
C ALA A 187 -22.37 30.04 8.05
N ASP A 188 -22.06 28.77 8.30
CA ASP A 188 -22.99 27.65 8.47
C ASP A 188 -23.96 27.81 9.65
N ARG A 189 -23.59 28.58 10.67
CA ARG A 189 -24.40 28.81 11.87
C ARG A 189 -25.35 30.00 11.76
N LEU A 190 -25.25 30.78 10.68
CA LEU A 190 -26.16 31.91 10.46
C LEU A 190 -27.54 31.40 10.04
N PRO A 191 -28.63 32.08 10.47
CA PRO A 191 -29.96 31.69 10.05
C PRO A 191 -30.11 31.90 8.53
N GLY A 192 -30.79 30.97 7.87
CA GLY A 192 -31.00 31.03 6.42
C GLY A 192 -31.86 32.23 5.98
N GLY A 193 -31.98 32.41 4.66
CA GLY A 193 -32.64 33.57 4.07
C GLY A 193 -34.16 33.72 4.28
N ARG A 194 -34.82 32.85 5.05
CA ARG A 194 -36.25 32.99 5.36
C ARG A 194 -36.44 33.98 6.50
N GLY A 195 -37.29 34.99 6.29
CA GLY A 195 -37.54 36.05 7.27
C GLY A 195 -36.40 37.06 7.37
N HIS A 196 -36.32 37.78 8.49
CA HIS A 196 -35.35 38.87 8.70
C HIS A 196 -34.03 38.43 9.35
N GLY A 197 -33.83 37.13 9.58
CA GLY A 197 -32.70 36.58 10.32
C GLY A 197 -32.93 36.53 11.83
N GLU A 198 -31.85 36.50 12.58
CA GLU A 198 -31.84 36.51 14.05
C GLU A 198 -30.95 37.63 14.58
N PRO A 199 -31.26 38.21 15.75
CA PRO A 199 -30.38 39.19 16.37
C PRO A 199 -29.06 38.52 16.78
N ILE A 200 -27.94 39.19 16.50
CA ILE A 200 -26.58 38.70 16.81
C ILE A 200 -26.41 38.25 18.28
N ARG A 201 -27.14 38.88 19.21
CA ARG A 201 -27.12 38.61 20.66
C ARG A 201 -27.56 37.19 21.04
N ILE A 202 -28.28 36.49 20.16
CA ILE A 202 -28.64 35.08 20.38
C ILE A 202 -27.47 34.16 19.99
N ILE A 203 -26.66 34.58 19.02
CA ILE A 203 -25.58 33.78 18.45
C ILE A 203 -24.30 33.94 19.28
N VAL A 204 -24.05 35.14 19.82
CA VAL A 204 -22.87 35.47 20.59
C VAL A 204 -23.25 36.28 21.83
N ASP A 205 -22.47 36.12 22.89
CA ASP A 205 -22.66 36.82 24.17
C ASP A 205 -22.24 38.29 24.06
N MET A 206 -23.15 39.10 23.52
CA MET A 206 -22.98 40.53 23.27
C MET A 206 -23.95 41.33 24.14
N GLU A 207 -23.44 42.38 24.80
CA GLU A 207 -24.24 43.26 25.66
C GLU A 207 -25.31 44.03 24.87
N ASN A 208 -26.37 44.46 25.57
CA ASN A 208 -27.57 45.04 24.94
C ASN A 208 -27.33 46.42 24.32
N ASP A 209 -26.41 47.19 24.88
CA ASP A 209 -26.04 48.54 24.46
C ASP A 209 -24.95 48.56 23.37
N GLN A 210 -24.46 47.38 22.95
CA GLN A 210 -23.46 47.28 21.89
C GLN A 210 -24.11 47.13 20.52
N ASP A 211 -23.55 47.86 19.56
CA ASP A 211 -23.83 47.74 18.13
C ASP A 211 -22.66 47.11 17.35
N ILE A 212 -23.00 46.52 16.19
CA ILE A 212 -22.02 46.01 15.23
C ILE A 212 -21.35 47.19 14.52
N VAL A 213 -20.02 47.28 14.56
CA VAL A 213 -19.24 48.26 13.79
C VAL A 213 -19.02 47.75 12.38
N THR A 214 -18.51 46.52 12.23
CA THR A 214 -18.28 45.91 10.92
C THR A 214 -18.30 44.38 11.00
N ALA A 215 -18.48 43.73 9.85
CA ALA A 215 -18.40 42.28 9.71
C ALA A 215 -17.80 41.90 8.34
N PHE A 216 -16.98 40.84 8.32
CA PHE A 216 -16.33 40.35 7.10
C PHE A 216 -15.83 38.91 7.26
N VAL A 217 -15.52 38.25 6.14
CA VAL A 217 -14.89 36.92 6.12
C VAL A 217 -13.46 36.98 6.66
N HIS A 218 -13.12 36.07 7.57
CA HIS A 218 -11.78 35.94 8.14
C HIS A 218 -10.75 35.62 7.04
N ASP A 219 -9.69 36.41 6.98
CA ASP A 219 -8.52 36.18 6.13
C ASP A 219 -7.26 36.23 7.01
N PRO A 220 -6.53 35.11 7.20
CA PRO A 220 -5.34 35.05 8.03
C PRO A 220 -4.22 36.00 7.60
N LYS A 221 -4.20 36.42 6.33
CA LYS A 221 -3.16 37.30 5.77
C LYS A 221 -3.52 38.78 5.87
N ARG A 222 -4.78 39.10 6.16
CA ARG A 222 -5.25 40.49 6.24
C ARG A 222 -4.79 41.11 7.55
N LYS A 223 -4.10 42.24 7.45
CA LYS A 223 -3.83 43.11 8.59
C LYS A 223 -5.00 44.09 8.77
N LEU A 224 -5.38 44.31 10.02
CA LEU A 224 -6.42 45.25 10.40
C LEU A 224 -5.77 46.36 11.23
N LEU A 225 -6.18 47.60 10.99
CA LEU A 225 -5.85 48.74 11.85
C LEU A 225 -7.09 49.05 12.67
N LEU A 226 -7.01 48.94 13.98
CA LEU A 226 -8.08 49.34 14.87
C LEU A 226 -7.83 50.78 15.31
N VAL A 227 -8.88 51.60 15.31
CA VAL A 227 -8.82 52.98 15.78
C VAL A 227 -10.01 53.23 16.69
N SER A 228 -9.76 53.90 17.81
CA SER A 228 -10.77 54.34 18.77
C SER A 228 -11.11 55.82 18.58
N TYR A 229 -12.25 56.24 19.15
CA TYR A 229 -12.66 57.64 19.16
C TYR A 229 -11.63 58.56 19.84
N ASP A 230 -10.92 58.05 20.86
CA ASP A 230 -9.86 58.77 21.58
C ASP A 230 -8.52 58.82 20.81
N ALA A 231 -8.54 58.57 19.51
CA ALA A 231 -7.38 58.59 18.60
C ALA A 231 -6.26 57.58 18.93
N ASN A 232 -6.54 56.55 19.72
CA ASN A 232 -5.63 55.41 19.91
C ASN A 232 -5.86 54.36 18.81
N GLY A 233 -4.80 53.73 18.31
CA GLY A 233 -4.90 52.63 17.36
C GLY A 233 -3.73 51.66 17.39
N PHE A 234 -3.97 50.42 16.94
CA PHE A 234 -2.99 49.33 16.88
C PHE A 234 -3.30 48.34 15.75
#